data_AF-A0A8H4UDC7-F1
#
_entry.id   AF-A0A8H4UDC7-F1
#
_cell.length_a   1.000
_cell.length_b   1.000
_cell.length_c   1.000
_cell.angle_alpha   90.00
_cell.angle_beta   90.00
_cell.angle_gamma   90.00
#
_symmetry.space_group_name_H-M   'P 1'
#
loop_
_entity.id
_entity.type
_entity.pdbx_description
1 polymer ?
#
loop_
_entity_poly.entity_id
_entity_poly.type
_entity_poly.pdbx_seq_one_letter_code
_entity_poly.pdbx_strand_id
1 'polypeptide(L)'
;MRFLALAAALVGLAAAAPAPTASPTLSDDIVVVSTATPSATPSAVFWTPSAKSVKVCNESSYSASEAPKSVKRADFRDCASLLSAFGPHKGAFTIPAAASYGGGLVDALKSDSCTFAVGAVEGPLRLGDGDVDFIVHKALLDYSAGLEMAAQGLIDCPVEGGGPKEKAKLHWRVSNSTRNHH
;
A
#
# COMPACT_ATOMS: atom_id res chain seq x y z
N MET A 1 -12.26 -48.61 58.47
CA MET A 1 -11.92 -48.41 57.04
C MET A 1 -12.07 -46.93 56.73
N ARG A 2 -11.13 -46.37 55.97
CA ARG A 2 -10.77 -44.94 55.91
C ARG A 2 -11.81 -44.06 55.19
N PHE A 3 -12.07 -42.89 55.77
CA PHE A 3 -12.68 -41.73 55.12
C PHE A 3 -11.70 -41.11 54.10
N LEU A 4 -12.22 -40.62 52.97
CA LEU A 4 -12.03 -39.25 52.46
C LEU A 4 -12.56 -39.15 51.01
N ALA A 5 -13.60 -38.33 50.84
CA ALA A 5 -14.00 -37.76 49.56
C ALA A 5 -13.16 -36.49 49.33
N LEU A 6 -12.57 -36.33 48.15
CA LEU A 6 -12.04 -35.06 47.66
C LEU A 6 -12.43 -34.92 46.19
N ALA A 7 -13.42 -34.05 45.92
CA ALA A 7 -13.68 -33.51 44.60
C ALA A 7 -12.91 -32.19 44.48
N ALA A 8 -11.83 -32.18 43.70
CA ALA A 8 -11.10 -30.97 43.37
C ALA A 8 -11.79 -30.31 42.16
N ALA A 9 -12.45 -29.18 42.38
CA ALA A 9 -12.95 -28.31 41.32
C ALA A 9 -11.78 -27.46 40.77
N LEU A 10 -11.33 -27.78 39.56
CA LEU A 10 -10.39 -26.95 38.80
C LEU A 10 -11.15 -25.78 38.16
N VAL A 11 -11.07 -24.61 38.80
CA VAL A 11 -11.45 -23.34 38.19
C VAL A 11 -10.38 -22.96 37.17
N GLY A 12 -10.64 -23.20 35.90
CA GLY A 12 -9.79 -22.74 34.81
C GLY A 12 -9.91 -21.23 34.64
N LEU A 13 -8.86 -20.49 35.02
CA LEU A 13 -8.69 -19.11 34.60
C LEU A 13 -8.41 -19.09 33.09
N ALA A 14 -9.39 -18.69 32.29
CA ALA A 14 -9.14 -18.30 30.91
C ALA A 14 -8.31 -17.00 30.94
N ALA A 15 -7.01 -17.11 30.66
CA ALA A 15 -6.18 -15.95 30.38
C ALA A 15 -6.73 -15.29 29.11
N ALA A 16 -7.41 -14.15 29.27
CA ALA A 16 -7.80 -13.33 28.15
C ALA A 16 -6.54 -12.96 27.37
N ALA A 17 -6.44 -13.41 26.12
CA ALA A 17 -5.40 -12.98 25.22
C ALA A 17 -5.41 -11.45 25.17
N PRO A 18 -4.24 -10.77 25.23
CA PRO A 18 -4.20 -9.32 25.12
C PRO A 18 -4.91 -8.92 23.83
N ALA A 19 -5.92 -8.05 23.97
CA ALA A 19 -6.62 -7.50 22.83
C ALA A 19 -5.59 -6.93 21.84
N PRO A 20 -5.73 -7.16 20.52
CA PRO A 20 -4.81 -6.61 19.54
C PRO A 20 -4.77 -5.10 19.75
N THR A 21 -3.58 -4.59 20.09
CA THR A 21 -3.31 -3.16 20.16
C THR A 21 -3.77 -2.55 18.85
N ALA A 22 -4.74 -1.63 18.93
CA ALA A 22 -5.25 -0.93 17.76
C ALA A 22 -4.05 -0.40 16.96
N SER A 23 -3.87 -0.92 15.75
CA SER A 23 -2.96 -0.31 14.80
C SER A 23 -3.45 1.13 14.60
N PRO A 24 -2.55 2.12 14.47
CA PRO A 24 -2.96 3.50 14.25
C PRO A 24 -3.97 3.50 13.11
N THR A 25 -5.19 3.98 13.39
CA THR A 25 -6.25 4.13 12.41
C THR A 25 -5.65 4.91 11.25
N LEU A 26 -5.49 4.24 10.11
CA LEU A 26 -5.08 4.85 8.86
C LEU A 26 -6.07 6.00 8.63
N SER A 27 -5.64 7.25 8.74
CA SER A 27 -6.56 8.36 8.44
C SER A 27 -6.93 8.26 6.97
N ASP A 28 -8.23 8.25 6.67
CA ASP A 28 -8.79 8.26 5.31
C ASP A 28 -8.28 9.44 4.45
N ASP A 29 -7.54 10.36 5.08
CA ASP A 29 -6.88 11.50 4.43
C ASP A 29 -5.64 11.09 3.61
N ILE A 30 -4.92 10.03 3.98
CA ILE A 30 -3.63 9.66 3.34
C ILE A 30 -3.81 8.47 2.38
N VAL A 31 -4.55 7.45 2.79
CA VAL A 31 -4.83 6.27 1.96
C VAL A 31 -6.21 6.41 1.37
N VAL A 32 -6.29 6.51 0.04
CA VAL A 32 -7.54 6.76 -0.70
C VAL A 32 -8.35 5.47 -0.92
N VAL A 33 -7.94 4.41 -0.25
CA VAL A 33 -8.22 3.03 -0.63
C VAL A 33 -8.95 2.35 0.51
N SER A 34 -9.88 1.44 0.18
CA SER A 34 -10.63 0.71 1.20
C SER A 34 -9.70 -0.09 2.12
N THR A 35 -10.05 -0.09 3.41
CA THR A 35 -9.42 -0.88 4.49
C THR A 35 -10.33 -2.02 5.00
N ALA A 36 -11.53 -2.17 4.42
CA ALA A 36 -12.44 -3.30 4.62
C ALA A 36 -12.02 -4.58 3.85
N THR A 37 -12.05 -5.73 4.51
CA THR A 37 -11.63 -7.04 3.98
C THR A 37 -12.08 -7.26 2.53
N PRO A 38 -11.16 -7.61 1.61
CA PRO A 38 -11.50 -7.67 0.19
C PRO A 38 -12.54 -8.76 -0.04
N SER A 39 -13.58 -8.43 -0.81
CA SER A 39 -14.49 -9.41 -1.39
C SER A 39 -13.70 -10.33 -2.32
N ALA A 40 -14.23 -11.52 -2.64
CA ALA A 40 -13.57 -12.55 -3.45
C ALA A 40 -13.12 -12.08 -4.86
N THR A 41 -13.52 -10.88 -5.29
CA THR A 41 -13.04 -10.24 -6.51
C THR A 41 -12.88 -8.74 -6.24
N PRO A 42 -11.71 -8.27 -5.78
CA PRO A 42 -11.49 -6.85 -5.52
C PRO A 42 -11.55 -6.09 -6.86
N SER A 43 -12.50 -5.16 -6.98
CA SER A 43 -12.58 -4.22 -8.12
C SER A 43 -11.83 -2.92 -7.85
N ALA A 44 -11.32 -2.74 -6.64
CA ALA A 44 -10.58 -1.58 -6.18
C ALA A 44 -9.26 -2.01 -5.53
N VAL A 45 -8.30 -1.09 -5.48
CA VAL A 45 -7.10 -1.26 -4.66
C VAL A 45 -7.57 -1.50 -3.21
N PHE A 46 -6.80 -2.24 -2.42
CA PHE A 46 -7.12 -2.56 -1.03
C PHE A 46 -5.89 -2.49 -0.14
N TRP A 47 -5.99 -1.91 1.07
CA TRP A 47 -4.88 -1.89 2.04
C TRP A 47 -5.06 -2.91 3.17
N THR A 48 -4.07 -3.78 3.37
CA THR A 48 -4.02 -4.74 4.47
C THR A 48 -2.93 -4.37 5.48
N PRO A 49 -3.27 -3.96 6.71
CA PRO A 49 -2.27 -3.71 7.75
C PRO A 49 -1.45 -4.96 8.11
N SER A 50 -0.20 -4.76 8.53
CA SER A 50 0.71 -5.82 8.96
C SER A 50 1.52 -5.38 10.19
N ALA A 51 1.87 -6.32 11.07
CA ALA A 51 2.76 -6.06 12.20
C ALA A 51 4.21 -5.72 11.77
N LYS A 52 4.60 -6.13 10.56
CA LYS A 52 5.94 -5.93 10.00
C LYS A 52 5.84 -5.21 8.65
N SER A 53 6.88 -4.43 8.35
CA SER A 53 7.04 -3.83 7.02
C SER A 53 7.06 -4.94 5.97
N VAL A 54 6.33 -4.72 4.88
CA VAL A 54 6.24 -5.62 3.74
C VAL A 54 7.02 -4.99 2.59
N LYS A 55 7.93 -5.76 2.00
CA LYS A 55 8.69 -5.36 0.82
C LYS A 55 8.87 -6.58 -0.08
N VAL A 56 8.28 -6.54 -1.26
CA VAL A 56 8.09 -7.74 -2.09
C VAL A 56 8.41 -7.54 -3.57
N CYS A 57 8.45 -6.29 -4.06
CA CYS A 57 8.75 -5.99 -5.45
C CYS A 57 10.26 -6.12 -5.74
N ASN A 58 10.60 -6.32 -7.02
CA ASN A 58 11.97 -6.45 -7.47
C ASN A 58 12.60 -5.09 -7.77
N GLU A 59 13.41 -4.54 -6.86
CA GLU A 59 14.08 -3.25 -7.08
C GLU A 59 14.93 -3.20 -8.34
N SER A 60 15.54 -4.32 -8.75
CA SER A 60 16.38 -4.36 -9.96
C SER A 60 15.59 -4.16 -11.26
N SER A 61 14.27 -4.32 -11.22
CA SER A 61 13.36 -4.05 -12.35
C SER A 61 12.86 -2.61 -12.40
N TYR A 62 13.20 -1.78 -11.41
CA TYR A 62 12.76 -0.40 -11.34
C TYR A 62 13.21 0.38 -12.57
N SER A 63 12.23 0.95 -13.27
CA SER A 63 12.44 1.86 -14.38
C SER A 63 11.50 3.04 -14.23
N ALA A 64 12.01 4.24 -14.46
CA ALA A 64 11.28 5.47 -14.26
C ALA A 64 11.62 6.49 -15.34
N SER A 65 10.73 7.45 -15.51
CA SER A 65 10.91 8.60 -16.39
C SER A 65 10.09 9.77 -15.86
N GLU A 66 10.41 10.98 -16.32
CA GLU A 66 9.48 12.09 -16.16
C GLU A 66 8.13 11.75 -16.79
N ALA A 67 7.05 12.07 -16.09
CA ALA A 67 5.72 11.92 -16.65
C ALA A 67 5.53 12.86 -17.86
N PRO A 68 4.63 12.51 -18.81
CA PRO A 68 4.31 13.37 -19.94
C PRO A 68 3.91 14.79 -19.51
N LYS A 69 4.20 15.81 -20.33
CA LYS A 69 3.87 17.22 -20.03
C LYS A 69 2.39 17.50 -19.78
N SER A 70 1.49 16.61 -20.21
CA SER A 70 0.05 16.67 -19.94
C SER A 70 -0.31 16.31 -18.50
N VAL A 71 0.59 15.68 -17.74
CA VAL A 71 0.42 15.36 -16.33
C VAL A 71 0.81 16.57 -15.49
N LYS A 72 -0.10 17.02 -14.64
CA LYS A 72 0.17 18.13 -13.72
C LYS A 72 1.22 17.71 -12.69
N ARG A 73 2.23 18.54 -12.50
CA ARG A 73 3.33 18.30 -11.55
C ARG A 73 2.90 18.66 -10.13
N ALA A 74 3.31 17.86 -9.16
CA ALA A 74 3.11 18.07 -7.73
C ALA A 74 4.25 18.90 -7.14
N ASP A 75 3.99 19.61 -6.04
CA ASP A 75 5.09 20.16 -5.24
C ASP A 75 5.89 19.00 -4.61
N PHE A 76 7.21 19.02 -4.81
CA PHE A 76 8.08 17.93 -4.31
C PHE A 76 8.01 17.80 -2.78
N ARG A 77 7.78 18.90 -2.05
CA ARG A 77 7.67 18.93 -0.59
C ARG A 77 6.42 18.22 -0.13
N ASP A 78 5.32 18.38 -0.86
CA ASP A 78 4.06 17.70 -0.55
C ASP A 78 4.15 16.20 -0.83
N CYS A 79 4.92 15.79 -1.84
CA CYS A 79 5.23 14.38 -2.08
C CYS A 79 6.17 13.79 -1.02
N ALA A 80 7.16 14.55 -0.54
CA ALA A 80 8.01 14.13 0.57
C ALA A 80 7.22 14.05 1.89
N SER A 81 6.29 14.98 2.10
CA SER A 81 5.37 14.98 3.25
C SER A 81 4.43 13.77 3.20
N LEU A 82 3.89 13.44 2.02
CA LEU A 82 3.08 12.24 1.81
C LEU A 82 3.84 10.97 2.24
N LEU A 83 5.09 10.82 1.81
CA LEU A 83 5.91 9.67 2.20
C LEU A 83 6.16 9.65 3.72
N SER A 84 6.44 10.81 4.33
CA SER A 84 6.65 10.92 5.78
C SER A 84 5.39 10.57 6.58
N ALA A 85 4.22 10.98 6.08
CA ALA A 85 2.93 10.69 6.70
C ALA A 85 2.53 9.22 6.53
N PHE A 86 2.89 8.60 5.41
CA PHE A 86 2.65 7.18 5.15
C PHE A 86 3.61 6.25 5.91
N GLY A 87 4.86 6.66 6.12
CA GLY A 87 5.94 5.83 6.69
C GLY A 87 5.63 5.07 8.00
N PRO A 88 4.83 5.60 8.95
CA PRO A 88 4.42 4.85 10.14
C PRO A 88 3.50 3.64 9.85
N HIS A 89 2.86 3.58 8.69
CA HIS A 89 1.89 2.55 8.33
C HIS A 89 2.57 1.35 7.66
N LYS A 90 2.40 0.18 8.29
CA LYS A 90 2.96 -1.09 7.83
C LYS A 90 1.87 -1.97 7.25
N GLY A 91 2.13 -2.61 6.11
CA GLY A 91 1.10 -3.35 5.41
C GLY A 91 1.38 -3.52 3.93
N ALA A 92 0.37 -3.96 3.20
CA ALA A 92 0.47 -4.11 1.76
C ALA A 92 -0.83 -3.73 1.07
N PHE A 93 -0.68 -3.13 -0.10
CA PHE A 93 -1.74 -2.97 -1.07
C PHE A 93 -1.94 -4.27 -1.86
N THR A 94 -3.19 -4.65 -2.04
CA THR A 94 -3.64 -5.55 -3.12
C THR A 94 -4.17 -4.67 -4.24
N ILE A 95 -3.58 -4.78 -5.42
CA ILE A 95 -3.90 -3.98 -6.59
C ILE A 95 -4.56 -4.91 -7.59
N PRO A 96 -5.84 -4.72 -7.94
CA PRO A 96 -6.50 -5.62 -8.88
C PRO A 96 -5.91 -5.49 -10.29
N ALA A 97 -6.17 -6.48 -11.14
CA ALA A 97 -5.78 -6.44 -12.54
C ALA A 97 -6.43 -5.25 -13.25
N ALA A 98 -5.68 -4.56 -14.13
CA ALA A 98 -6.13 -3.37 -14.88
C ALA A 98 -7.48 -3.53 -15.60
N ALA A 99 -7.81 -4.74 -16.07
CA ALA A 99 -9.09 -5.05 -16.69
C ALA A 99 -10.30 -4.79 -15.76
N SER A 100 -10.08 -4.73 -14.44
CA SER A 100 -11.12 -4.59 -13.42
C SER A 100 -11.54 -3.13 -13.15
N TYR A 101 -10.81 -2.13 -13.68
CA TYR A 101 -11.09 -0.69 -13.47
C TYR A 101 -10.69 0.20 -14.67
N GLY A 102 -10.78 -0.33 -15.89
CA GLY A 102 -10.69 0.48 -17.11
C GLY A 102 -9.26 0.83 -17.56
N GLY A 103 -8.24 0.06 -17.18
CA GLY A 103 -6.89 0.20 -17.71
C GLY A 103 -6.09 1.41 -17.21
N GLY A 104 -6.62 2.14 -16.21
CA GLY A 104 -6.01 3.34 -15.66
C GLY A 104 -5.06 3.10 -14.49
N LEU A 105 -4.54 4.17 -13.91
CA LEU A 105 -3.91 4.18 -12.60
C LEU A 105 -4.97 4.55 -11.55
N VAL A 106 -4.86 4.01 -10.35
CA VAL A 106 -5.71 4.33 -9.20
C VAL A 106 -4.86 4.95 -8.11
N ASP A 107 -5.31 6.05 -7.52
CA ASP A 107 -4.62 6.69 -6.41
C ASP A 107 -4.59 5.76 -5.20
N ALA A 108 -3.40 5.31 -4.80
CA ALA A 108 -3.19 4.53 -3.58
C ALA A 108 -2.98 5.45 -2.38
N LEU A 109 -2.19 6.51 -2.57
CA LEU A 109 -1.94 7.53 -1.56
C LEU A 109 -2.24 8.92 -2.12
N LYS A 110 -2.72 9.82 -1.26
CA LYS A 110 -2.89 11.24 -1.60
C LYS A 110 -2.46 12.15 -0.46
N SER A 111 -2.06 13.36 -0.83
CA SER A 111 -1.99 14.56 0.00
C SER A 111 -2.62 15.73 -0.76
N ASP A 112 -2.54 16.93 -0.21
CA ASP A 112 -3.13 18.15 -0.78
C ASP A 112 -2.73 18.41 -2.24
N SER A 113 -1.46 18.16 -2.58
CA SER A 113 -0.96 18.39 -3.93
C SER A 113 -0.17 17.23 -4.52
N CYS A 114 -0.07 16.07 -3.83
CA CYS A 114 0.62 14.89 -4.35
C CYS A 114 -0.26 13.65 -4.32
N THR A 115 -0.13 12.79 -5.32
CA THR A 115 -0.74 11.45 -5.37
C THR A 115 0.32 10.43 -5.73
N PHE A 116 0.20 9.24 -5.14
CA PHE A 116 0.88 8.04 -5.60
C PHE A 116 -0.17 7.09 -6.16
N ALA A 117 -0.17 6.94 -7.48
CA ALA A 117 -1.14 6.13 -8.20
C ALA A 117 -0.49 4.85 -8.73
N VAL A 118 -1.25 3.76 -8.75
CA VAL A 118 -0.79 2.41 -9.07
C VAL A 118 -1.76 1.70 -10.00
N GLY A 119 -1.24 0.80 -10.84
CA GLY A 119 -2.05 0.00 -11.74
C GLY A 119 -1.32 -1.28 -12.11
N ALA A 120 -1.97 -2.43 -11.90
CA ALA A 120 -1.40 -3.71 -12.26
C ALA A 120 -1.61 -4.01 -13.74
N VAL A 121 -0.52 -4.18 -14.48
CA VAL A 121 -0.58 -4.46 -15.93
C VAL A 121 -1.08 -5.88 -16.18
N GLU A 122 -0.64 -6.85 -15.36
CA GLU A 122 -0.95 -8.27 -15.52
C GLU A 122 -1.34 -8.86 -14.15
N GLY A 123 -2.60 -9.29 -14.02
CA GLY A 123 -3.11 -9.93 -12.80
C GLY A 123 -3.20 -9.01 -11.58
N PRO A 124 -3.77 -9.49 -10.47
CA PRO A 124 -3.72 -8.77 -9.20
C PRO A 124 -2.29 -8.81 -8.64
N LEU A 125 -1.81 -7.69 -8.12
CA LEU A 125 -0.45 -7.53 -7.60
C LEU A 125 -0.46 -7.17 -6.11
N ARG A 126 0.64 -7.51 -5.44
CA ARG A 126 0.91 -7.10 -4.07
C ARG A 126 2.01 -6.04 -4.03
N LEU A 127 1.76 -4.92 -3.35
CA LEU A 127 2.72 -3.83 -3.16
C LEU A 127 2.84 -3.50 -1.68
N GLY A 128 3.99 -3.74 -1.05
CA GLY A 128 4.19 -3.49 0.38
C GLY A 128 4.52 -2.03 0.71
N ASP A 129 4.42 -1.65 1.98
CA ASP A 129 4.84 -0.32 2.46
C ASP A 129 6.30 0.00 2.10
N GLY A 130 7.21 -0.98 2.26
CA GLY A 130 8.62 -0.80 1.93
C GLY A 130 8.90 -0.69 0.43
N ASP A 131 7.97 -1.16 -0.42
CA ASP A 131 8.04 -0.96 -1.87
C ASP A 131 7.59 0.45 -2.24
N VAL A 132 6.51 0.96 -1.61
CA VAL A 132 6.06 2.34 -1.78
C VAL A 132 7.14 3.33 -1.36
N ASP A 133 7.75 3.10 -0.19
CA ASP A 133 8.86 3.92 0.30
C ASP A 133 10.01 3.96 -0.71
N PHE A 134 10.44 2.81 -1.20
CA PHE A 134 11.48 2.73 -2.23
C PHE A 134 11.12 3.50 -3.51
N ILE A 135 9.92 3.27 -4.07
CA ILE A 135 9.50 3.88 -5.35
C ILE A 135 9.39 5.40 -5.21
N VAL A 136 8.66 5.88 -4.21
CA VAL A 136 8.41 7.32 -4.02
C VAL A 136 9.70 8.04 -3.66
N HIS A 137 10.55 7.45 -2.81
CA HIS A 137 11.84 8.02 -2.46
C HIS A 137 12.77 8.13 -3.69
N LYS A 138 12.87 7.07 -4.50
CA LYS A 138 13.67 7.12 -5.75
C LYS A 138 13.12 8.14 -6.73
N ALA A 139 11.81 8.24 -6.88
CA ALA A 139 11.19 9.24 -7.74
C ALA A 139 11.49 10.68 -7.28
N LEU A 140 11.45 10.93 -5.96
CA LEU A 140 11.80 12.23 -5.37
C LEU A 140 13.26 12.60 -5.63
N LEU A 141 14.19 11.67 -5.45
CA LEU A 141 15.62 11.91 -5.69
C LEU A 141 15.92 12.20 -7.17
N ASP A 142 15.30 11.45 -8.07
CA ASP A 142 15.70 11.45 -9.48
C ASP A 142 14.90 12.47 -10.32
N TYR A 143 13.70 12.90 -9.89
CA TYR A 143 12.77 13.70 -10.71
C TYR A 143 12.20 14.96 -10.03
N SER A 144 12.81 15.46 -8.96
CA SER A 144 12.39 16.69 -8.24
C SER A 144 12.98 17.99 -8.79
N ALA A 145 13.37 18.05 -10.07
CA ALA A 145 14.07 19.20 -10.63
C ALA A 145 13.26 20.51 -10.50
N GLY A 146 13.84 21.51 -9.84
CA GLY A 146 13.25 22.83 -9.65
C GLY A 146 12.50 22.92 -8.31
N LEU A 147 11.24 22.53 -8.29
CA LEU A 147 10.35 22.46 -7.12
C LEU A 147 9.11 21.58 -7.39
N GLU A 148 8.86 21.23 -8.66
CA GLU A 148 7.70 20.44 -9.06
C GLU A 148 8.14 19.12 -9.69
N MET A 149 7.40 18.05 -9.41
CA MET A 149 7.71 16.72 -9.93
C MET A 149 6.47 16.05 -10.52
N ALA A 150 6.70 15.30 -11.59
CA ALA A 150 5.81 14.23 -12.00
C ALA A 150 6.68 13.12 -12.58
N ALA A 151 6.55 11.91 -12.03
CA ALA A 151 7.32 10.76 -12.43
C ALA A 151 6.38 9.57 -12.61
N GLN A 152 6.72 8.70 -13.54
CA GLN A 152 6.01 7.44 -13.73
C GLN A 152 6.99 6.34 -14.11
N GLY A 153 6.60 5.10 -13.88
CA GLY A 153 7.49 3.98 -14.11
C GLY A 153 6.85 2.63 -13.99
N LEU A 154 7.70 1.62 -14.06
CA LEU A 154 7.37 0.22 -13.93
C LEU A 154 8.28 -0.44 -12.90
N ILE A 155 7.72 -1.40 -12.17
CA ILE A 155 8.47 -2.31 -11.30
C ILE A 155 7.76 -3.67 -11.27
N ASP A 156 8.51 -4.75 -11.21
CA ASP A 156 7.95 -6.11 -11.14
C ASP A 156 7.60 -6.45 -9.69
N CYS A 157 6.32 -6.72 -9.43
CA CYS A 157 5.80 -7.10 -8.12
C CYS A 157 5.18 -8.51 -8.17
N PRO A 158 5.11 -9.24 -7.05
CA PRO A 158 4.48 -10.55 -7.03
C PRO A 158 3.00 -10.50 -7.36
N VAL A 159 2.53 -11.50 -8.09
CA VAL A 159 1.10 -11.73 -8.33
C VAL A 159 0.46 -12.23 -7.03
N GLU A 160 -0.64 -11.61 -6.61
CA GLU A 160 -1.37 -12.02 -5.41
C GLU A 160 -1.96 -13.42 -5.61
N GLY A 161 -1.65 -14.36 -4.71
CA GLY A 161 -2.03 -15.77 -4.84
C GLY A 161 -1.16 -16.58 -5.83
N GLY A 162 -0.20 -15.94 -6.49
CA GLY A 162 0.77 -16.58 -7.39
C GLY A 162 1.93 -17.25 -6.66
N GLY A 163 2.73 -18.00 -7.42
CA GLY A 163 3.94 -18.63 -6.88
C GLY A 163 5.05 -17.62 -6.53
N PRO A 164 6.07 -17.98 -5.73
CA PRO A 164 7.15 -17.05 -5.31
C PRO A 164 7.96 -16.41 -6.44
N LYS A 165 7.90 -16.98 -7.65
CA LYS A 165 8.61 -16.51 -8.85
C LYS A 165 7.69 -15.77 -9.82
N GLU A 166 6.39 -15.79 -9.57
CA GLU A 166 5.40 -15.19 -10.45
C GLU A 166 5.32 -13.70 -10.13
N LYS A 167 5.93 -12.91 -11.03
CA LYS A 167 5.94 -11.45 -10.95
C LYS A 167 5.33 -10.87 -12.20
N ALA A 168 4.64 -9.77 -12.03
CA ALA A 168 4.06 -9.00 -13.11
C ALA A 168 4.33 -7.51 -12.90
N LYS A 169 4.17 -6.75 -13.99
CA LYS A 169 4.48 -5.34 -14.01
C LYS A 169 3.43 -4.53 -13.26
N LEU A 170 3.91 -3.78 -12.27
CA LEU A 170 3.18 -2.68 -11.67
C LEU A 170 3.56 -1.38 -12.38
N HIS A 171 2.58 -0.68 -12.93
CA HIS A 171 2.72 0.70 -13.35
C HIS A 171 2.42 1.63 -12.18
N TRP A 172 3.25 2.66 -12.00
CA TRP A 172 3.10 3.62 -10.93
C TRP A 172 3.30 5.05 -11.44
N ARG A 173 2.74 6.02 -10.72
CA ARG A 173 2.92 7.45 -10.97
C ARG A 173 2.92 8.24 -9.67
N VAL A 174 3.82 9.21 -9.58
CA VAL A 174 3.77 10.31 -8.62
C VAL A 174 3.44 11.59 -9.38
N SER A 175 2.34 12.26 -9.03
CA SER A 175 1.88 13.46 -9.73
C SER A 175 1.00 14.34 -8.85
N ASN A 176 0.53 15.46 -9.38
CA ASN A 176 -0.36 16.33 -8.62
C ASN A 176 -1.66 15.62 -8.23
N SER A 177 -2.13 15.85 -7.00
CA SER A 177 -3.47 15.45 -6.59
C SER A 177 -4.52 16.23 -7.38
N THR A 178 -5.27 15.57 -8.26
CA THR A 178 -6.49 16.16 -8.81
C THR A 178 -7.51 16.23 -7.68
N ARG A 179 -7.59 17.38 -6.99
CA ARG A 179 -8.73 17.66 -6.11
C ARG A 179 -9.99 17.62 -6.96
N ASN A 180 -10.77 16.54 -6.86
CA ASN A 180 -12.18 16.57 -7.20
C ASN A 180 -12.84 17.45 -6.13
N HIS A 181 -12.88 18.76 -6.38
CA HIS A 181 -13.78 19.66 -5.68
C HIS A 181 -15.20 19.27 -6.11
N HIS A 182 -15.85 18.42 -5.34
CA HIS A 182 -17.31 18.28 -5.34
C HIS A 182 -17.91 19.30 -4.39
#